data_AF-A0A448XZL7-F1
#
_entry.id   AF-A0A448XZL7-F1
#
_cell.length_a   1.000
_cell.length_b   1.000
_cell.length_c   1.000
_cell.angle_alpha   90.00
_cell.angle_beta   90.00
_cell.angle_gamma   90.00
#
_symmetry.space_group_name_H-M   'P 1'
#
loop_
_entity.id
_entity.type
_entity.pdbx_description
1 polymer ?
#
loop_
_entity_poly.entity_id
_entity_poly.type
_entity_poly.pdbx_seq_one_letter_code
_entity_poly.pdbx_strand_id
1 'polypeptide(L)'
;MVMDYDSQPSFANDKPETPESRTDNNEAKTSQNQNGQPLKSLDVSDLESKFIQKARKKIRLFDPEGIYQFKGSAIPYYQSFLHLISLLVSLYLIAYYFAVIIFSELEHLDGVGNTSDLTTIDKLFMVTLAALTVFKLKKLISVKITHYDVRYKLALAANGFNRIVINLVKFSIYFLALALFIIGLDHPNETILGAFDRLGNGVIADSLTFFSWIVTTLIFVKAFKHFGKE
;
A
#
# COMPACT_ATOMS: atom_id res chain seq x y z
N MET A 1 -28.41 -35.05 -15.39
CA MET A 1 -27.91 -34.20 -16.49
C MET A 1 -26.50 -33.78 -16.13
N VAL A 2 -25.52 -34.48 -16.71
CA VAL A 2 -24.10 -34.16 -16.63
C VAL A 2 -23.67 -34.04 -18.09
N MET A 3 -23.09 -32.90 -18.46
CA MET A 3 -22.50 -32.71 -19.79
C MET A 3 -21.08 -32.21 -19.60
N ASP A 4 -20.15 -33.14 -19.81
CA ASP A 4 -18.78 -32.87 -20.21
C ASP A 4 -18.79 -32.52 -21.71
N TYR A 5 -18.10 -31.45 -22.10
CA TYR A 5 -17.80 -31.11 -23.48
C TYR A 5 -16.29 -30.93 -23.63
N ASP A 6 -15.61 -32.02 -23.98
CA ASP A 6 -14.31 -32.00 -24.65
C ASP A 6 -14.49 -32.63 -26.03
N SER A 7 -14.24 -31.86 -27.09
CA SER A 7 -14.16 -32.35 -28.46
C SER A 7 -13.28 -31.41 -29.30
N GLN A 8 -11.99 -31.75 -29.41
CA GLN A 8 -11.15 -31.35 -30.54
C GLN A 8 -11.36 -32.35 -31.70
N PRO A 9 -11.33 -31.92 -32.97
CA PRO A 9 -11.20 -32.85 -34.09
C PRO A 9 -9.73 -33.10 -34.44
N SER A 10 -9.40 -34.38 -34.54
CA SER A 10 -8.20 -34.96 -35.15
C SER A 10 -8.32 -34.94 -36.68
N PHE A 11 -7.22 -34.61 -37.37
CA PHE A 11 -7.05 -34.94 -38.78
C PHE A 11 -5.78 -35.77 -38.94
N ALA A 12 -5.96 -36.89 -39.64
CA ALA A 12 -5.02 -37.99 -39.79
C ALA A 12 -3.87 -37.68 -40.77
N ASN A 13 -2.79 -38.44 -40.56
CA ASN A 13 -1.60 -38.56 -41.40
C ASN A 13 -1.92 -39.07 -42.81
N ASP A 14 -1.15 -38.61 -43.80
CA ASP A 14 -0.59 -39.46 -44.86
C ASP A 14 0.71 -38.85 -45.41
N LYS A 15 1.69 -39.71 -45.71
CA LYS A 15 3.02 -39.48 -46.31
C LYS A 15 3.31 -40.74 -47.17
N PRO A 16 4.33 -40.78 -48.05
CA PRO A 16 4.82 -39.81 -49.04
C PRO A 16 5.04 -40.47 -50.43
N GLU A 17 4.99 -39.74 -51.55
CA GLU A 17 5.63 -40.21 -52.81
C GLU A 17 6.26 -39.05 -53.60
N THR A 18 7.52 -39.23 -54.01
CA THR A 18 8.29 -38.45 -55.00
C THR A 18 8.46 -39.30 -56.27
N PRO A 19 8.53 -38.67 -57.47
CA PRO A 19 9.81 -38.72 -58.18
C PRO A 19 10.19 -37.45 -58.99
N GLU A 20 11.48 -37.14 -58.88
CA GLU A 20 12.48 -36.54 -59.79
C GLU A 20 12.19 -35.56 -60.96
N SER A 21 13.05 -34.53 -60.94
CA SER A 21 13.72 -33.79 -62.04
C SER A 21 12.97 -32.67 -62.78
N ARG A 22 13.45 -31.42 -62.60
CA ARG A 22 14.30 -30.71 -63.57
C ARG A 22 14.79 -29.38 -63.00
N THR A 23 16.09 -29.15 -63.12
CA THR A 23 16.84 -27.92 -62.82
C THR A 23 16.35 -26.76 -63.69
N ASP A 24 16.21 -25.56 -63.13
CA ASP A 24 16.75 -24.34 -63.73
C ASP A 24 16.81 -23.18 -62.72
N ASN A 25 17.97 -22.54 -62.71
CA ASN A 25 18.38 -21.47 -61.83
C ASN A 25 17.60 -20.18 -62.09
N ASN A 26 17.22 -19.46 -61.03
CA ASN A 26 17.22 -17.99 -61.05
C ASN A 26 17.31 -17.45 -59.62
N GLU A 27 18.51 -16.96 -59.28
CA GLU A 27 18.77 -16.14 -58.13
C GLU A 27 18.05 -14.79 -58.28
N ALA A 28 17.11 -14.51 -57.38
CA ALA A 28 16.71 -13.15 -57.05
C ALA A 28 16.49 -13.07 -55.55
N LYS A 29 17.56 -12.69 -54.84
CA LYS A 29 17.59 -12.44 -53.39
C LYS A 29 16.58 -11.36 -53.03
N THR A 30 15.52 -11.74 -52.33
CA THR A 30 14.68 -10.81 -51.55
C THR A 30 15.48 -10.37 -50.33
N SER A 31 16.00 -9.14 -50.35
CA SER A 31 16.64 -8.50 -49.20
C SER A 31 15.60 -8.26 -48.09
N GLN A 32 15.46 -9.23 -47.18
CA GLN A 32 14.86 -9.02 -45.87
C GLN A 32 15.81 -8.15 -45.04
N ASN A 33 15.38 -6.92 -44.79
CA ASN A 33 16.05 -5.98 -43.91
C ASN A 33 15.89 -6.46 -42.45
N GLN A 34 16.78 -7.36 -42.02
CA GLN A 34 16.92 -7.78 -40.64
C GLN A 34 17.62 -6.69 -39.84
N ASN A 35 16.84 -5.79 -39.23
CA ASN A 35 17.30 -4.98 -38.10
C ASN A 35 16.32 -5.14 -36.93
N GLY A 36 16.10 -6.39 -36.54
CA GLY A 36 15.71 -6.71 -35.17
C GLY A 36 16.98 -6.97 -34.39
N GLN A 37 17.48 -5.96 -33.67
CA GLN A 37 18.46 -6.24 -32.61
C GLN A 37 17.81 -7.27 -31.68
N PRO A 38 18.37 -8.49 -31.52
CA PRO A 38 17.85 -9.38 -30.51
C PRO A 38 18.03 -8.67 -29.18
N LEU A 39 16.94 -8.51 -28.41
CA LEU A 39 17.03 -8.15 -27.01
C LEU A 39 18.08 -9.08 -26.41
N LYS A 40 19.21 -8.51 -26.01
CA LYS A 40 20.30 -9.23 -25.35
C LYS A 40 19.67 -9.92 -24.14
N SER A 41 19.36 -11.21 -24.28
CA SER A 41 18.86 -12.01 -23.17
C SER A 41 19.96 -11.98 -22.14
N LEU A 42 19.74 -11.23 -21.05
CA LEU A 42 20.62 -11.32 -19.89
C LEU A 42 20.66 -12.80 -19.53
N ASP A 43 21.85 -13.40 -19.63
CA ASP A 43 22.08 -14.80 -19.29
C ASP A 43 22.13 -14.86 -17.76
N VAL A 44 20.94 -14.84 -17.17
CA VAL A 44 20.72 -14.89 -15.72
C VAL A 44 21.02 -16.32 -15.29
N SER A 45 22.03 -16.49 -14.43
CA SER A 45 22.39 -17.80 -13.87
C SER A 45 21.17 -18.51 -13.30
N ASP A 46 21.08 -19.84 -13.39
CA ASP A 46 19.99 -20.63 -12.83
C ASP A 46 19.69 -20.35 -11.35
N LEU A 47 20.69 -19.89 -10.59
CA LEU A 47 20.53 -19.45 -9.21
C LEU A 47 19.84 -18.09 -9.10
N GLU A 48 20.22 -17.13 -9.95
CA GLU A 48 19.60 -15.81 -10.03
C GLU A 48 18.15 -15.90 -10.54
N SER A 49 17.89 -16.77 -11.51
CA SER A 49 16.54 -16.98 -12.06
C SER A 49 15.61 -17.57 -10.99
N LYS A 50 16.09 -18.56 -10.21
CA LYS A 50 15.39 -19.11 -9.05
C LYS A 50 15.17 -18.06 -7.95
N PHE A 51 16.17 -17.23 -7.67
CA PHE A 51 16.04 -16.14 -6.69
C PHE A 51 14.96 -15.13 -7.09
N ILE A 52 14.96 -14.69 -8.36
CA ILE A 52 13.96 -13.77 -8.91
C ILE A 52 12.56 -14.40 -8.87
N GLN A 53 12.41 -15.67 -9.27
CA GLN A 53 11.12 -16.36 -9.19
C GLN A 53 10.61 -16.47 -7.76
N LYS A 54 11.48 -16.77 -6.79
CA LYS A 54 11.12 -16.81 -5.37
C LYS A 54 10.68 -15.43 -4.87
N ALA A 55 11.40 -14.38 -5.25
CA ALA A 55 11.05 -13.00 -4.91
C ALA A 55 9.71 -12.54 -5.50
N ARG A 56 9.35 -13.01 -6.71
CA ARG A 56 8.07 -12.73 -7.37
C ARG A 56 6.88 -13.44 -6.72
N LYS A 57 7.09 -14.61 -6.10
CA LYS A 57 6.04 -15.40 -5.42
C LYS A 57 5.82 -15.00 -3.96
N LYS A 58 6.70 -14.19 -3.38
CA LYS A 58 6.60 -13.74 -1.99
C LYS A 58 5.30 -12.99 -1.75
N ILE A 59 4.58 -13.32 -0.68
CA ILE A 59 3.43 -12.53 -0.20
C ILE A 59 3.99 -11.22 0.37
N ARG A 60 3.59 -10.08 -0.21
CA ARG A 60 4.09 -8.75 0.16
C ARG A 60 3.07 -7.95 0.93
N LEU A 61 2.64 -8.53 2.05
CA LEU A 61 1.81 -7.84 3.04
C LEU A 61 2.73 -7.03 3.96
N PHE A 62 2.31 -5.82 4.30
CA PHE A 62 3.09 -4.83 5.07
C PHE A 62 4.40 -4.34 4.40
N ASP A 63 4.53 -4.49 3.09
CA ASP A 63 5.74 -4.16 2.31
C ASP A 63 5.43 -3.28 1.08
N PRO A 64 5.17 -1.97 1.27
CA PRO A 64 4.87 -1.05 0.16
C PRO A 64 6.04 -0.85 -0.80
N GLU A 65 7.28 -0.95 -0.30
CA GLU A 65 8.49 -0.84 -1.12
C GLU A 65 8.62 -2.06 -2.04
N GLY A 66 8.43 -3.26 -1.49
CA GLY A 66 8.41 -4.49 -2.26
C GLY A 66 7.29 -4.52 -3.31
N ILE A 67 6.10 -3.97 -3.04
CA ILE A 67 5.08 -3.84 -4.09
C ILE A 67 5.53 -2.89 -5.20
N TYR A 68 6.07 -1.72 -4.85
CA TYR A 68 6.54 -0.74 -5.82
C TYR A 68 7.65 -1.30 -6.72
N GLN A 69 8.68 -1.93 -6.14
CA GLN A 69 9.84 -2.45 -6.86
C GLN A 69 9.51 -3.57 -7.86
N PHE A 70 8.44 -4.33 -7.65
CA PHE A 70 8.00 -5.34 -8.63
C PHE A 70 6.57 -5.12 -9.11
N LYS A 71 6.27 -3.88 -9.50
CA LYS A 71 5.02 -3.48 -10.17
C LYS A 71 4.62 -4.35 -11.36
N GLY A 72 5.58 -4.98 -12.04
CA GLY A 72 5.33 -5.88 -13.19
C GLY A 72 5.08 -7.34 -12.81
N SER A 73 5.11 -7.71 -11.53
CA SER A 73 4.87 -9.09 -11.09
C SER A 73 3.37 -9.36 -10.94
N ALA A 74 2.92 -10.53 -11.39
CA ALA A 74 1.55 -10.98 -11.20
C ALA A 74 1.24 -11.15 -9.71
N ILE A 75 0.31 -10.35 -9.18
CA ILE A 75 -0.24 -10.54 -7.83
C ILE A 75 -1.38 -11.57 -7.93
N PRO A 76 -1.28 -12.73 -7.27
CA PRO A 76 -2.35 -13.72 -7.24
C PRO A 76 -3.64 -13.16 -6.63
N TYR A 77 -4.79 -13.72 -7.01
CA TYR A 77 -6.09 -13.30 -6.49
C TYR A 77 -6.20 -13.46 -4.97
N TYR A 78 -5.71 -14.58 -4.41
CA TYR A 78 -5.72 -14.79 -2.96
C TYR A 78 -4.93 -13.71 -2.21
N GLN A 79 -3.79 -13.26 -2.74
CA GLN A 79 -3.02 -12.16 -2.15
C GLN A 79 -3.77 -10.83 -2.25
N SER A 80 -4.43 -10.60 -3.39
CA SER A 80 -5.28 -9.41 -3.58
C SER A 80 -6.43 -9.38 -2.57
N PHE A 81 -7.03 -10.54 -2.28
CA PHE A 81 -8.07 -10.66 -1.25
C PHE A 81 -7.52 -10.36 0.16
N LEU A 82 -6.34 -10.87 0.51
CA LEU A 82 -5.68 -10.51 1.77
C LEU A 82 -5.36 -9.01 1.86
N HIS A 83 -4.94 -8.38 0.76
CA HIS A 83 -4.75 -6.93 0.70
C HIS A 83 -6.05 -6.16 0.91
N LEU A 84 -7.15 -6.63 0.33
CA LEU A 84 -8.48 -6.02 0.54
C LEU A 84 -8.89 -6.09 2.00
N ILE A 85 -8.82 -7.27 2.63
CA ILE A 85 -9.13 -7.44 4.06
C ILE A 85 -8.24 -6.50 4.90
N SER A 86 -6.94 -6.50 4.64
CA SER A 86 -5.99 -5.68 5.38
C SER A 86 -6.25 -4.18 5.21
N LEU A 87 -6.68 -3.75 4.02
CA LEU A 87 -7.08 -2.38 3.75
C LEU A 87 -8.33 -2.01 4.55
N LEU A 88 -9.35 -2.85 4.53
CA LEU A 88 -10.60 -2.62 5.28
C LEU A 88 -10.35 -2.52 6.79
N VAL A 89 -9.55 -3.43 7.34
CA VAL A 89 -9.15 -3.39 8.75
C VAL A 89 -8.39 -2.11 9.06
N SER A 90 -7.43 -1.72 8.21
CA SER A 90 -6.66 -0.50 8.44
C SER A 90 -7.51 0.77 8.36
N LEU A 91 -8.44 0.85 7.41
CA LEU A 91 -9.38 1.96 7.29
C LEU A 91 -10.29 2.05 8.52
N TYR A 92 -10.80 0.91 8.99
CA TYR A 92 -11.59 0.85 10.22
C TYR A 92 -10.80 1.35 11.43
N LEU A 93 -9.55 0.89 11.62
CA LEU A 93 -8.71 1.32 12.73
C LEU A 93 -8.37 2.81 12.69
N ILE A 94 -8.09 3.36 11.50
CA ILE A 94 -7.83 4.79 11.32
C ILE A 94 -9.08 5.61 11.62
N ALA A 95 -10.25 5.20 11.10
CA ALA A 95 -11.51 5.86 11.38
C ALA A 95 -11.85 5.83 12.87
N TYR A 96 -11.67 4.66 13.51
CA TYR A 96 -11.85 4.50 14.95
C TYR A 96 -10.92 5.41 15.75
N TYR A 97 -9.63 5.47 15.39
CA TYR A 97 -8.66 6.35 16.05
C TYR A 97 -9.09 7.82 16.04
N PHE A 98 -9.51 8.36 14.89
CA PHE A 98 -9.98 9.74 14.80
C PHE A 98 -11.34 9.95 15.46
N ALA A 99 -12.24 8.96 15.39
CA ALA A 99 -13.52 9.01 16.07
C ALA A 99 -13.35 9.10 17.58
N VAL A 100 -12.42 8.33 18.17
CA VAL A 100 -12.10 8.42 19.60
C VAL A 100 -11.66 9.84 19.97
N ILE A 101 -10.76 10.45 19.20
CA ILE A 101 -10.34 11.85 19.45
C ILE A 101 -11.55 12.80 19.41
N ILE A 102 -12.43 12.69 18.42
CA ILE A 102 -13.59 13.59 18.30
C ILE A 102 -14.59 13.37 19.44
N PHE A 103 -14.91 12.12 19.77
CA PHE A 103 -15.92 11.80 20.77
C PHE A 103 -15.44 12.02 22.21
N SER A 104 -14.14 11.90 22.47
CA SER A 104 -13.57 12.22 23.79
C SER A 104 -13.65 13.71 24.11
N GLU A 105 -13.75 14.56 23.10
CA GLU A 105 -13.78 16.03 23.20
C GLU A 105 -15.20 16.58 22.98
N LEU A 106 -16.22 15.73 22.96
CA LEU A 106 -17.62 16.15 22.82
C LEU A 106 -18.24 16.25 24.22
N GLU A 107 -18.69 17.44 24.59
CA GLU A 107 -19.45 17.67 25.82
C GLU A 107 -20.90 18.04 25.44
N HIS A 108 -21.87 17.50 26.17
CA HIS A 108 -23.27 17.91 26.01
C HIS A 108 -23.63 18.90 27.12
N LEU A 109 -23.94 20.13 26.73
CA LEU A 109 -24.41 21.16 27.64
C LEU A 109 -25.91 21.36 27.47
N ASP A 110 -26.67 21.11 28.54
CA ASP A 110 -28.13 21.25 28.54
C ASP A 110 -28.54 22.67 28.10
N GLY A 111 -29.43 22.75 27.11
CA GLY A 111 -29.92 24.02 26.55
C GLY A 111 -29.01 24.67 25.49
N VAL A 112 -27.77 24.19 25.32
CA VAL A 112 -26.83 24.64 24.28
C VAL A 112 -26.62 23.57 23.21
N GLY A 113 -26.70 22.29 23.60
CA GLY A 113 -26.46 21.14 22.73
C GLY A 113 -25.03 20.60 22.86
N ASN A 114 -24.56 19.88 21.84
CA ASN A 114 -23.18 19.34 21.83
C ASN A 114 -22.18 20.46 21.54
N THR A 115 -21.30 20.73 22.49
CA THR A 115 -20.10 21.55 22.33
C THR A 115 -18.89 20.65 22.18
N SER A 116 -17.82 21.17 21.58
CA SER A 116 -16.59 20.41 21.42
C SER A 116 -15.38 21.26 21.73
N ASP A 117 -14.54 20.71 22.61
CA ASP A 117 -13.30 21.35 23.08
C ASP A 117 -12.13 21.16 22.11
N LEU A 118 -12.37 20.48 20.99
CA LEU A 118 -11.41 20.39 19.89
C LEU A 118 -10.95 21.78 19.46
N THR A 119 -9.65 22.02 19.56
CA THR A 119 -9.07 23.30 19.17
C THR A 119 -9.21 23.50 17.66
N THR A 120 -9.11 24.76 17.22
CA THR A 120 -9.10 25.08 15.79
C THR A 120 -7.92 24.41 15.07
N ILE A 121 -6.80 24.24 15.78
CA ILE A 121 -5.59 23.57 15.27
C ILE A 121 -5.86 22.09 15.03
N ASP A 122 -6.53 21.39 15.96
CA ASP A 122 -6.89 19.97 15.81
C ASP A 122 -7.76 19.76 14.57
N LYS A 123 -8.80 20.59 14.40
CA LYS A 123 -9.68 20.56 13.22
C LYS A 123 -8.89 20.79 11.93
N LEU A 124 -7.97 21.76 11.93
CA LEU A 124 -7.12 22.06 10.78
C LEU A 124 -6.23 20.86 10.40
N PHE A 125 -5.60 20.20 11.37
CA PHE A 125 -4.79 19.01 11.10
C PHE A 125 -5.66 17.86 10.59
N MET A 126 -6.81 17.57 11.19
CA MET A 126 -7.71 16.52 10.72
C MET A 126 -8.15 16.74 9.26
N VAL A 127 -8.57 17.96 8.92
CA VAL A 127 -8.95 18.34 7.55
C VAL A 127 -7.76 18.20 6.60
N THR A 128 -6.57 18.63 7.03
CA THR A 128 -5.35 18.53 6.23
C THR A 128 -4.98 17.07 5.95
N LEU A 129 -5.08 16.18 6.93
CA LEU A 129 -4.82 14.74 6.76
C LEU A 129 -5.84 14.08 5.84
N ALA A 130 -7.12 14.44 5.97
CA ALA A 130 -8.17 13.96 5.07
C ALA A 130 -7.90 14.40 3.63
N ALA A 131 -7.62 15.68 3.41
CA ALA A 131 -7.29 16.23 2.09
C ALA A 131 -6.04 15.57 1.50
N LEU A 132 -4.97 15.41 2.29
CA LEU A 132 -3.75 14.73 1.89
C LEU A 132 -4.01 13.27 1.47
N THR A 133 -4.84 12.55 2.22
CA THR A 133 -5.20 11.16 1.94
C THR A 133 -5.96 11.05 0.62
N VAL A 134 -6.98 11.89 0.41
CA VAL A 134 -7.74 11.95 -0.85
C VAL A 134 -6.83 12.29 -2.03
N PHE A 135 -5.98 13.30 -1.88
CA PHE A 135 -5.04 13.71 -2.93
C PHE A 135 -4.05 12.60 -3.30
N LYS A 136 -3.49 11.90 -2.30
CA LYS A 136 -2.55 10.79 -2.52
C LYS A 136 -3.23 9.58 -3.15
N LEU A 137 -4.45 9.25 -2.74
CA LEU A 137 -5.24 8.20 -3.39
C LEU A 137 -5.57 8.54 -4.84
N LYS A 138 -5.97 9.77 -5.13
CA LYS A 138 -6.17 10.24 -6.50
C LYS A 138 -4.91 10.07 -7.34
N LYS A 139 -3.73 10.43 -6.80
CA LYS A 139 -2.44 10.20 -7.46
C LYS A 139 -2.19 8.73 -7.74
N LEU A 140 -2.47 7.82 -6.79
CA LEU A 140 -2.32 6.38 -6.98
C LEU A 140 -3.22 5.86 -8.11
N ILE A 141 -4.49 6.26 -8.13
CA ILE A 141 -5.47 5.84 -9.15
C ILE A 141 -5.04 6.33 -10.54
N SER A 142 -4.41 7.50 -10.62
CA SER A 142 -3.98 8.13 -11.86
C SER A 142 -2.73 7.49 -12.49
N VAL A 143 -1.98 6.66 -11.75
CA VAL A 143 -0.80 5.96 -12.30
C VAL A 143 -1.25 4.98 -13.39
N LYS A 144 -0.61 5.04 -14.55
CA LYS A 144 -0.84 4.09 -15.65
C LYS A 144 0.08 2.89 -15.48
N ILE A 145 -0.51 1.71 -15.38
CA ILE A 145 0.24 0.44 -15.28
C ILE A 145 -0.24 -0.50 -16.38
N THR A 146 0.71 -1.04 -17.13
CA THR A 146 0.45 -1.92 -18.28
C THR A 146 -0.10 -3.28 -17.88
N HIS A 147 0.30 -3.83 -16.73
CA HIS A 147 -0.13 -5.16 -16.28
C HIS A 147 -0.61 -5.15 -14.83
N TYR A 148 -1.68 -5.90 -14.55
CA TYR A 148 -2.23 -6.12 -13.20
C TYR A 148 -2.58 -4.83 -12.43
N ASP A 149 -2.94 -3.76 -13.15
CA ASP A 149 -3.12 -2.41 -12.62
C ASP A 149 -3.96 -2.34 -11.34
N VAL A 150 -5.17 -2.91 -11.37
CA VAL A 150 -6.09 -2.91 -10.23
C VAL A 150 -5.48 -3.61 -9.00
N ARG A 151 -4.83 -4.75 -9.20
CA ARG A 151 -4.26 -5.54 -8.10
C ARG A 151 -3.04 -4.86 -7.50
N TYR A 152 -2.22 -4.23 -8.34
CA TYR A 152 -1.11 -3.41 -7.88
C TYR A 152 -1.59 -2.22 -7.06
N LYS A 153 -2.56 -1.46 -7.57
CA LYS A 153 -3.12 -0.29 -6.88
C LYS A 153 -3.73 -0.69 -5.54
N LEU A 154 -4.48 -1.79 -5.49
CA LEU A 154 -5.02 -2.34 -4.26
C LEU A 154 -3.92 -2.72 -3.27
N ALA A 155 -2.90 -3.47 -3.72
CA ALA A 155 -1.80 -3.89 -2.86
C ALA A 155 -1.00 -2.70 -2.32
N LEU A 156 -0.75 -1.68 -3.14
CA LEU A 156 -0.02 -0.49 -2.72
C LEU A 156 -0.86 0.36 -1.76
N ALA A 157 -2.17 0.49 -2.01
CA ALA A 157 -3.11 1.13 -1.10
C ALA A 157 -3.13 0.45 0.26
N ALA A 158 -3.37 -0.88 0.29
CA ALA A 158 -3.39 -1.69 1.49
C ALA A 158 -2.11 -1.52 2.32
N ASN A 159 -0.95 -1.65 1.67
CA ASN A 159 0.34 -1.50 2.35
C ASN A 159 0.60 -0.07 2.84
N GLY A 160 0.13 0.96 2.12
CA GLY A 160 0.18 2.34 2.57
C GLY A 160 -0.60 2.56 3.86
N PHE A 161 -1.87 2.14 3.89
CA PHE A 161 -2.71 2.27 5.08
C PHE A 161 -2.25 1.40 6.26
N ASN A 162 -1.83 0.17 6.00
CA ASN A 162 -1.23 -0.68 7.04
C ASN A 162 -0.02 0.00 7.69
N ARG A 163 0.82 0.68 6.89
CA ARG A 163 1.98 1.41 7.39
C ARG A 163 1.59 2.62 8.23
N ILE A 164 0.46 3.26 7.94
CA ILE A 164 -0.11 4.30 8.82
C ILE A 164 -0.45 3.68 10.17
N VAL A 165 -1.28 2.64 10.18
CA VAL A 165 -1.72 1.97 11.42
C VAL A 165 -0.55 1.53 12.28
N ILE A 166 0.41 0.79 11.71
CA ILE A 166 1.56 0.29 12.46
C ILE A 166 2.38 1.44 13.06
N ASN A 167 2.59 2.52 12.31
CA ASN A 167 3.36 3.64 12.80
C ASN A 167 2.59 4.49 13.82
N LEU A 168 1.26 4.60 13.69
CA LEU A 168 0.41 5.23 14.72
C LEU A 168 0.48 4.44 16.02
N VAL A 169 0.33 3.11 15.98
CA VAL A 169 0.44 2.26 17.18
C VAL A 169 1.82 2.40 17.83
N LYS A 170 2.90 2.31 17.04
CA LYS A 170 4.27 2.53 17.55
C LYS A 170 4.43 3.90 18.16
N PHE A 171 3.94 4.92 17.47
CA PHE A 171 4.01 6.30 17.93
C PHE A 171 3.25 6.47 19.25
N SER A 172 2.01 5.99 19.37
CA SER A 172 1.23 6.07 20.61
C SER A 172 1.93 5.41 21.79
N ILE A 173 2.55 4.24 21.59
CA ILE A 173 3.30 3.54 22.66
C ILE A 173 4.51 4.38 23.09
N TYR A 174 5.35 4.82 22.15
CA TYR A 174 6.55 5.60 22.48
C TYR A 174 6.21 6.98 23.04
N PHE A 175 5.14 7.61 22.53
CA PHE A 175 4.68 8.91 22.96
C PHE A 175 4.12 8.86 24.37
N LEU A 176 3.31 7.85 24.70
CA LEU A 176 2.81 7.63 26.05
C LEU A 176 3.96 7.41 27.04
N ALA A 177 4.93 6.57 26.68
CA ALA A 177 6.11 6.34 27.51
C ALA A 177 6.92 7.62 27.74
N LEU A 178 7.13 8.41 26.69
CA LEU A 178 7.84 9.69 26.77
C LEU A 178 7.08 10.70 27.64
N ALA A 179 5.77 10.82 27.47
CA ALA A 179 4.97 11.78 28.22
C ALA A 179 4.91 11.44 29.72
N LEU A 180 4.72 10.16 30.06
CA LEU A 180 4.80 9.70 31.46
C LEU A 180 6.20 9.93 32.06
N PHE A 181 7.26 9.74 31.27
CA PHE A 181 8.62 10.02 31.71
C PHE A 181 8.83 11.51 32.01
N ILE A 182 8.37 12.42 31.14
CA ILE A 182 8.46 13.87 31.35
C ILE A 182 7.70 14.28 32.62
N ILE A 183 6.48 13.78 32.81
CA ILE A 183 5.67 14.09 33.99
C ILE A 183 6.35 13.57 35.26
N GLY A 184 6.92 12.36 35.24
CA GLY A 184 7.64 11.81 36.38
C GLY A 184 8.91 12.59 36.75
N LEU A 185 9.55 13.27 35.79
CA LEU A 185 10.69 14.15 36.06
C LEU A 185 10.26 15.50 36.65
N ASP A 186 9.22 16.11 36.12
CA ASP A 186 8.71 17.41 36.58
C ASP A 186 8.01 17.27 37.94
N HIS A 187 7.40 16.11 38.19
CA HIS A 187 6.61 15.83 39.37
C HIS A 187 6.92 14.43 39.96
N PRO A 188 8.03 14.29 40.69
CA PRO A 188 8.54 13.00 41.15
C PRO A 188 7.64 12.30 42.19
N ASN A 189 6.74 13.05 42.82
CA ASN A 189 5.81 12.53 43.84
C ASN A 189 4.38 12.34 43.29
N GLU A 190 4.16 12.55 41.99
CA GLU A 190 2.85 12.36 41.37
C GLU A 190 2.49 10.87 41.33
N THR A 191 1.23 10.54 41.59
CA THR A 191 0.74 9.18 41.35
C THR A 191 0.56 8.94 39.85
N ILE A 192 0.53 7.67 39.42
CA ILE A 192 0.26 7.33 38.02
C ILE A 192 -1.05 7.95 37.54
N LEU A 193 -2.09 7.96 38.38
CA LEU A 193 -3.39 8.55 38.04
C LEU A 193 -3.29 10.07 37.86
N GLY A 194 -2.61 10.77 38.77
CA GLY A 194 -2.37 12.22 38.64
C GLY A 194 -1.54 12.58 37.40
N ALA A 195 -0.62 11.71 36.99
CA ALA A 195 0.11 11.89 35.74
C ALA A 195 -0.79 11.78 34.50
N PHE A 196 -1.82 10.92 34.51
CA PHE A 196 -2.81 10.87 33.43
C PHE A 196 -3.70 12.12 33.41
N ASP A 197 -4.11 12.63 34.58
CA ASP A 197 -4.92 13.86 34.66
C ASP A 197 -4.17 15.08 34.10
N ARG A 198 -2.85 15.16 34.31
CA ARG A 198 -1.98 16.19 33.71
C ARG A 198 -1.71 15.99 32.23
N LEU A 199 -1.77 14.75 31.74
CA LEU A 199 -1.67 14.48 30.31
C LEU A 199 -2.85 15.10 29.54
N GLY A 200 -4.02 15.22 30.18
CA GLY A 200 -5.22 15.80 29.60
C GLY A 200 -5.38 17.30 29.80
N ASN A 201 -4.57 17.96 30.64
CA ASN A 201 -4.81 19.34 31.04
C ASN A 201 -3.55 20.19 31.13
N GLY A 202 -3.61 21.39 30.54
CA GLY A 202 -2.61 22.45 30.70
C GLY A 202 -1.61 22.59 29.54
N VAL A 203 -0.67 23.52 29.68
CA VAL A 203 0.25 23.95 28.60
C VAL A 203 1.12 22.79 28.07
N ILE A 204 1.50 21.85 28.95
CA ILE A 204 2.26 20.66 28.56
C ILE A 204 1.40 19.76 27.67
N ALA A 205 0.13 19.56 28.00
CA ALA A 205 -0.82 18.78 27.19
C ALA A 205 -1.00 19.41 25.81
N ASP A 206 -1.24 20.73 25.73
CA ASP A 206 -1.38 21.45 24.45
C ASP A 206 -0.14 21.31 23.55
N SER A 207 1.05 21.44 24.16
CA SER A 207 2.33 21.30 23.44
C SER A 207 2.56 19.87 22.93
N LEU A 208 2.23 18.88 23.77
CA LEU A 208 2.29 17.46 23.42
C LEU A 208 1.31 17.13 22.30
N THR A 209 0.07 17.63 22.36
CA THR A 209 -0.95 17.46 21.33
C THR A 209 -0.49 18.05 20.01
N PHE A 210 0.03 19.27 20.00
CA PHE A 210 0.58 19.89 18.78
C PHE A 210 1.73 19.08 18.17
N PHE A 211 2.68 18.62 19.00
CA PHE A 211 3.78 17.77 18.52
C PHE A 211 3.25 16.44 17.95
N SER A 212 2.22 15.86 18.59
CA SER A 212 1.60 14.63 18.13
C SER A 212 0.99 14.76 16.73
N TRP A 213 0.40 15.92 16.42
CA TRP A 213 -0.13 16.21 15.08
C TRP A 213 0.95 16.31 14.01
N ILE A 214 2.09 16.93 14.33
CA ILE A 214 3.24 17.00 13.43
C ILE A 214 3.73 15.59 13.09
N VAL A 215 3.94 14.75 14.11
CA VAL A 215 4.43 13.37 13.88
C VAL A 215 3.40 12.54 13.12
N THR A 216 2.12 12.66 13.45
CA THR A 216 1.01 12.02 12.73
C THR A 216 1.01 12.41 11.25
N THR A 217 1.21 13.69 10.94
CA THR A 217 1.34 14.16 9.56
C THR A 217 2.52 13.54 8.84
N LEU A 218 3.68 13.46 9.48
CA LEU A 218 4.87 12.80 8.92
C LEU A 218 4.64 11.31 8.66
N ILE A 219 3.88 10.62 9.52
CA ILE A 219 3.50 9.22 9.32
C ILE A 219 2.70 9.06 8.02
N PHE A 220 1.68 9.89 7.80
CA PHE A 220 0.87 9.87 6.58
C PHE A 220 1.71 10.16 5.33
N VAL A 221 2.56 11.19 5.38
CA VAL A 221 3.45 11.56 4.26
C VAL A 221 4.39 10.40 3.90
N LYS A 222 5.03 9.77 4.89
CA LYS A 222 5.94 8.65 4.67
C LYS A 222 5.22 7.39 4.19
N ALA A 223 4.00 7.14 4.67
CA ALA A 223 3.20 5.99 4.25
C ALA A 223 2.84 6.07 2.76
N PHE A 224 2.49 7.25 2.27
CA PHE A 224 2.13 7.50 0.87
C PHE A 224 3.31 7.89 -0.05
N LYS A 225 4.55 7.61 0.37
CA LYS A 225 5.76 7.94 -0.41
C LYS A 225 5.73 7.41 -1.85
N HIS A 226 5.14 6.24 -2.08
CA HIS A 226 5.12 5.56 -3.38
C HIS A 226 3.87 5.85 -4.22
N PHE A 227 2.91 6.61 -3.69
CA PHE A 227 1.67 6.88 -4.40
C PHE A 227 1.92 7.95 -5.48
N GLY A 228 1.61 7.62 -6.73
CA GLY A 228 1.83 8.51 -7.87
C GLY A 228 3.26 8.50 -8.42
N LYS A 229 4.10 7.53 -8.02
CA LYS A 229 5.40 7.32 -8.65
C LYS A 229 5.25 6.32 -9.78
N GLU A 230 5.71 6.73 -10.96
CA GLU A 230 5.86 5.84 -12.11
C GLU A 230 7.08 4.92 -11.94
#